data_AF-A0A376ZLG3-F1
#
_entry.id   AF-A0A376ZLG3-F1
#
_cell.length_a   1.000
_cell.length_b   1.000
_cell.length_c   1.000
_cell.angle_alpha   90.00
_cell.angle_beta   90.00
_cell.angle_gamma   90.00
#
_symmetry.space_group_name_H-M   'P 1'
#
loop_
_entity.id
_entity.type
_entity.pdbx_description
1 polymer ?
#
loop_
_entity_poly.entity_id
_entity_poly.type
_entity_poly.pdbx_seq_one_letter_code
_entity_poly.pdbx_strand_id
1 'polypeptide(L)'
;MPALAITDFTNLCGLVKFYGAGHGAGIKPIVGADFNVQCDLLGDELTHLTVLAANNTGYQNLTLLISKAYQRGYGAAGPIIDRDWLIELNEGLILLSGGRMGDVGRSLLRGNSALVDECVAFYEEHFPDRYFLELIRTGRPDEESYLHAAVELAEARGLPVVATNDVRFIDSSDFDAHEIRVAIHDGFTLDDPKRPRNYSPQQYMRSEEEMCELFADIPEALANTVEIAKRCNVTVRLGEYFLPQFPTGDMSTEDYLVQACKRGPGRASGLFIP
;
A
#
# COMPACT_ATOMS: atom_id res chain seq x y z
N MET A 1 -16.35 -11.98 -3.04
CA MET A 1 -15.54 -10.75 -3.04
C MET A 1 -15.34 -10.21 -4.46
N PRO A 2 -15.75 -8.97 -4.76
CA PRO A 2 -15.64 -8.37 -6.11
C PRO A 2 -14.30 -7.67 -6.40
N ALA A 3 -13.53 -7.35 -5.36
CA ALA A 3 -12.25 -6.64 -5.46
C ALA A 3 -11.28 -7.13 -4.39
N LEU A 4 -9.98 -6.89 -4.60
CA LEU A 4 -8.93 -7.18 -3.63
C LEU A 4 -7.90 -6.04 -3.66
N ALA A 5 -7.38 -5.65 -2.51
CA ALA A 5 -6.20 -4.79 -2.41
C ALA A 5 -4.99 -5.64 -1.98
N ILE A 6 -3.86 -5.48 -2.67
CA ILE A 6 -2.57 -5.97 -2.20
C ILE A 6 -1.74 -4.74 -1.85
N THR A 7 -1.37 -4.62 -0.57
CA THR A 7 -0.64 -3.49 0.00
C THR A 7 0.73 -3.94 0.48
N ASP A 8 1.56 -4.39 -0.46
CA ASP A 8 2.92 -4.85 -0.14
C ASP A 8 3.74 -3.73 0.54
N PHE A 9 4.69 -4.12 1.41
CA PHE A 9 5.48 -3.16 2.15
C PHE A 9 6.42 -2.35 1.24
N THR A 10 6.08 -1.08 1.06
CA THR A 10 6.82 -0.05 0.31
C THR A 10 7.15 -0.47 -1.13
N ASN A 11 6.35 -1.33 -1.78
CA ASN A 11 6.65 -1.72 -3.16
C ASN A 11 5.40 -2.12 -3.95
N LEU A 12 5.55 -2.15 -5.28
CA LEU A 12 4.52 -2.60 -6.22
C LEU A 12 5.07 -3.73 -7.12
N CYS A 13 6.00 -4.54 -6.61
CA CYS A 13 6.70 -5.57 -7.38
C CYS A 13 5.73 -6.62 -7.96
N GLY A 14 4.65 -6.93 -7.23
CA GLY A 14 3.61 -7.85 -7.65
C GLY A 14 2.59 -7.29 -8.63
N LEU A 15 2.60 -5.98 -8.92
CA LEU A 15 1.48 -5.27 -9.56
C LEU A 15 1.07 -5.85 -10.91
N VAL A 16 2.02 -6.11 -11.80
CA VAL A 16 1.72 -6.63 -13.15
C VAL A 16 1.08 -8.02 -13.08
N LYS A 17 1.58 -8.88 -12.19
CA LYS A 17 1.00 -10.21 -11.95
C LYS A 17 -0.39 -10.09 -11.33
N PHE A 18 -0.54 -9.20 -10.37
CA PHE A 18 -1.81 -8.96 -9.68
C PHE A 18 -2.89 -8.48 -10.66
N TYR A 19 -2.57 -7.53 -11.54
CA TYR A 19 -3.50 -7.07 -12.58
C TYR A 19 -3.91 -8.18 -13.53
N GLY A 20 -2.94 -8.95 -14.04
CA GLY A 20 -3.23 -10.07 -14.94
C GLY A 20 -4.09 -11.15 -14.29
N ALA A 21 -3.74 -11.55 -13.06
CA ALA A 21 -4.46 -12.57 -12.32
C ALA A 21 -5.86 -12.12 -11.90
N GLY A 22 -5.99 -10.88 -11.39
CA GLY A 22 -7.28 -10.31 -11.00
C GLY A 22 -8.24 -10.22 -12.18
N HIS A 23 -7.79 -9.69 -13.32
CA HIS A 23 -8.60 -9.64 -14.54
C HIS A 23 -9.05 -11.04 -14.99
N GLY A 24 -8.12 -12.01 -15.01
CA GLY A 24 -8.44 -13.39 -15.39
C GLY A 24 -9.44 -14.08 -14.44
N ALA A 25 -9.47 -13.68 -13.17
CA ALA A 25 -10.39 -14.20 -12.16
C ALA A 25 -11.68 -13.38 -12.00
N GLY A 26 -11.85 -12.29 -12.75
CA GLY A 26 -12.99 -11.38 -12.59
C GLY A 26 -12.98 -10.57 -11.29
N ILE A 27 -11.81 -10.43 -10.66
CA ILE A 27 -11.60 -9.66 -9.42
C ILE A 27 -10.96 -8.32 -9.76
N LYS A 28 -11.55 -7.22 -9.27
CA LYS A 28 -10.97 -5.88 -9.46
C LYS A 28 -9.71 -5.70 -8.59
N PRO A 29 -8.53 -5.44 -9.19
CA PRO A 29 -7.32 -5.11 -8.43
C PRO A 29 -7.40 -3.69 -7.86
N ILE A 30 -7.08 -3.52 -6.59
CA ILE A 30 -6.90 -2.23 -5.93
C ILE A 30 -5.41 -2.09 -5.61
N VAL A 31 -4.80 -1.02 -6.10
CA VAL A 31 -3.36 -0.77 -5.94
C VAL A 31 -3.12 -0.06 -4.64
N GLY A 32 -2.19 -0.56 -3.84
CA GLY A 32 -1.72 0.14 -2.66
C GLY A 32 -0.37 -0.38 -2.18
N ALA A 33 0.14 0.23 -1.12
CA ALA A 33 1.35 -0.21 -0.42
C ALA A 33 1.29 0.22 1.06
N ASP A 34 1.94 -0.56 1.91
CA ASP A 34 2.13 -0.23 3.33
C ASP A 34 3.46 0.51 3.52
N PHE A 35 3.50 1.47 4.44
CA PHE A 35 4.68 2.28 4.72
C PHE A 35 5.00 2.36 6.21
N ASN A 36 6.30 2.40 6.50
CA ASN A 36 6.79 3.04 7.72
C ASN A 36 6.85 4.55 7.48
N VAL A 37 6.25 5.31 8.37
CA VAL A 37 6.13 6.76 8.33
C VAL A 37 6.87 7.36 9.51
N GLN A 38 7.61 8.43 9.27
CA GLN A 38 8.17 9.28 10.33
C GLN A 38 7.53 10.67 10.28
N CYS A 39 7.34 11.26 11.46
CA CYS A 39 6.94 12.65 11.60
C CYS A 39 7.56 13.23 12.86
N ASP A 40 7.89 14.53 12.83
CA ASP A 40 8.55 15.21 13.94
C ASP A 40 7.74 15.15 15.25
N LEU A 41 6.41 15.05 15.15
CA LEU A 41 5.50 14.93 16.30
C LEU A 41 5.74 13.68 17.15
N LEU A 42 6.22 12.58 16.55
CA LEU A 42 6.50 11.32 17.23
C LEU A 42 7.99 11.02 17.38
N GLY A 43 8.86 11.96 16.94
CA GLY A 43 10.30 11.82 17.00
C GLY A 43 10.79 10.64 16.16
N ASP A 44 11.61 9.78 16.77
CA ASP A 44 12.24 8.63 16.10
C ASP A 44 11.29 7.42 15.95
N GLU A 45 10.07 7.49 16.47
CA GLU A 45 9.10 6.40 16.38
C GLU A 45 8.49 6.32 14.98
N LEU A 46 8.63 5.15 14.36
CA LEU A 46 8.01 4.85 13.08
C LEU A 46 6.58 4.34 13.28
N THR A 47 5.69 4.85 12.46
CA THR A 47 4.26 4.46 12.45
C THR A 47 3.89 3.82 11.13
N HIS A 48 2.79 3.07 11.12
CA HIS A 48 2.30 2.42 9.92
C HIS A 48 1.28 3.29 9.20
N LEU A 49 1.24 3.19 7.87
CA LEU A 49 0.21 3.81 7.04
C LEU A 49 -0.01 2.96 5.80
N THR A 50 -1.27 2.68 5.48
CA THR A 50 -1.63 2.02 4.22
C THR A 50 -2.12 3.07 3.24
N VAL A 51 -1.56 3.07 2.03
CA VAL A 51 -1.88 4.04 0.98
C VAL A 51 -2.46 3.30 -0.22
N LEU A 52 -3.68 3.66 -0.61
CA LEU A 52 -4.39 3.13 -1.78
C LEU A 52 -4.44 4.18 -2.89
N ALA A 53 -4.20 3.76 -4.13
CA ALA A 53 -4.39 4.61 -5.30
C ALA A 53 -5.85 4.53 -5.77
N ALA A 54 -6.58 5.64 -5.62
CA ALA A 54 -7.97 5.75 -6.08
C ALA A 54 -8.07 5.87 -7.60
N ASN A 55 -7.07 6.47 -8.25
CA ASN A 55 -7.04 6.69 -9.70
C ASN A 55 -5.59 6.71 -10.22
N ASN A 56 -5.42 6.89 -11.53
CA ASN A 56 -4.09 6.90 -12.15
C ASN A 56 -3.16 8.03 -11.66
N THR A 57 -3.69 9.17 -11.23
CA THR A 57 -2.89 10.23 -10.58
C THR A 57 -2.35 9.74 -9.23
N GLY A 58 -3.22 9.14 -8.41
CA GLY A 58 -2.83 8.50 -7.16
C GLY A 58 -1.79 7.39 -7.36
N TYR A 59 -1.94 6.58 -8.41
CA TYR A 59 -0.96 5.55 -8.74
C TYR A 59 0.42 6.13 -9.06
N GLN A 60 0.48 7.26 -9.78
CA GLN A 60 1.74 7.96 -10.05
C GLN A 60 2.33 8.54 -8.76
N ASN A 61 1.50 9.17 -7.91
CA ASN A 61 1.93 9.69 -6.61
C ASN A 61 2.46 8.57 -5.69
N LEU A 62 1.78 7.43 -5.62
CA LEU A 62 2.21 6.26 -4.88
C LEU A 62 3.56 5.73 -5.41
N THR A 63 3.73 5.69 -6.73
CA THR A 63 4.99 5.28 -7.37
C THR A 63 6.14 6.23 -7.03
N LEU A 64 5.88 7.54 -7.05
CA LEU A 64 6.85 8.56 -6.64
C LEU A 64 7.21 8.45 -5.17
N LEU A 65 6.21 8.20 -4.31
CA LEU A 65 6.39 8.08 -2.87
C LEU A 65 7.26 6.86 -2.51
N ILE A 66 6.99 5.71 -3.12
CA ILE A 66 7.85 4.52 -3.03
C ILE A 66 9.26 4.84 -3.52
N SER A 67 9.38 5.47 -4.69
CA SER A 67 10.69 5.80 -5.26
C SER A 67 11.49 6.75 -4.36
N LYS A 68 10.84 7.76 -3.79
CA LYS A 68 11.43 8.74 -2.87
C LYS A 68 11.93 8.08 -1.59
N ALA A 69 11.17 7.13 -1.03
CA ALA A 69 11.57 6.35 0.15
C ALA A 69 12.85 5.54 -0.09
N TYR A 70 12.95 4.85 -1.24
CA TYR A 70 14.17 4.11 -1.60
C TYR A 70 15.35 5.02 -1.96
N GLN A 71 15.12 6.09 -2.71
CA GLN A 71 16.17 7.02 -3.15
C GLN A 71 16.81 7.81 -2.01
N ARG A 72 16.06 8.06 -0.92
CA ARG A 72 16.60 8.67 0.29
C ARG A 72 17.68 7.81 0.96
N GLY A 73 17.65 6.50 0.72
CA GLY A 73 18.45 5.53 1.46
C GLY A 73 17.85 5.21 2.82
N TYR A 74 18.20 4.04 3.35
CA TYR A 74 17.65 3.53 4.60
C TYR A 74 18.64 2.61 5.34
N GLY A 75 18.43 2.48 6.65
CA GLY A 75 19.16 1.57 7.53
C GLY A 75 18.40 0.27 7.79
N ALA A 76 18.62 -0.31 8.98
CA ALA A 76 17.99 -1.57 9.38
C ALA A 76 16.45 -1.51 9.46
N ALA A 77 15.87 -0.33 9.68
CA ALA A 77 14.42 -0.13 9.74
C ALA A 77 13.70 -0.19 8.38
N GLY A 78 14.45 -0.34 7.28
CA GLY A 78 13.90 -0.36 5.93
C GLY A 78 13.53 1.02 5.39
N PRO A 79 12.98 1.10 4.16
CA PRO A 79 12.55 2.36 3.56
C PRO A 79 11.43 3.01 4.39
N ILE A 80 11.52 4.32 4.56
CA ILE A 80 10.62 5.13 5.38
C ILE A 80 10.23 6.37 4.57
N ILE A 81 9.01 6.86 4.78
CA ILE A 81 8.52 8.11 4.19
C ILE A 81 8.37 9.16 5.28
N ASP A 82 8.58 10.43 4.93
CA ASP A 82 8.17 11.53 5.80
C ASP A 82 6.68 11.76 5.60
N ARG A 83 5.92 11.92 6.69
CA ARG A 83 4.49 12.23 6.61
C ARG A 83 4.23 13.44 5.72
N ASP A 84 5.08 14.45 5.80
CA ASP A 84 4.95 15.69 5.04
C ASP A 84 5.14 15.52 3.52
N TRP A 85 5.73 14.41 3.05
CA TRP A 85 5.76 14.12 1.61
C TRP A 85 4.36 13.89 1.04
N LEU A 86 3.40 13.51 1.88
CA LEU A 86 1.99 13.34 1.52
C LEU A 86 1.29 14.68 1.24
N ILE A 87 1.91 15.82 1.55
CA ILE A 87 1.41 17.15 1.17
C ILE A 87 1.57 17.36 -0.34
N GLU A 88 2.75 17.04 -0.87
CA GLU A 88 3.05 17.16 -2.30
C GLU A 88 2.51 15.97 -3.10
N LEU A 89 2.71 14.75 -2.59
CA LEU A 89 2.30 13.50 -3.22
C LEU A 89 0.93 13.08 -2.71
N ASN A 90 -0.08 13.90 -3.01
CA ASN A 90 -1.38 13.85 -2.32
C ASN A 90 -2.54 13.34 -3.18
N GLU A 91 -2.68 13.88 -4.39
CA GLU A 91 -3.89 13.73 -5.20
C GLU A 91 -4.15 12.26 -5.54
N GLY A 92 -5.42 11.83 -5.48
CA GLY A 92 -5.83 10.50 -5.90
C GLY A 92 -5.42 9.37 -4.94
N LEU A 93 -4.90 9.68 -3.75
CA LEU A 93 -4.61 8.71 -2.70
C LEU A 93 -5.73 8.65 -1.66
N ILE A 94 -6.00 7.44 -1.15
CA ILE A 94 -6.82 7.15 0.04
C ILE A 94 -5.90 6.50 1.07
N LEU A 95 -5.99 6.94 2.33
CA LEU A 95 -5.15 6.51 3.44
C LEU A 95 -5.97 5.70 4.45
N LEU A 96 -5.40 4.59 4.93
CA LEU A 96 -5.89 3.88 6.11
C LEU A 96 -4.90 4.11 7.25
N SER A 97 -5.41 4.43 8.44
CA SER A 97 -4.63 5.01 9.53
C SER A 97 -3.44 4.17 10.02
N GLY A 98 -3.35 2.88 9.70
CA GLY A 98 -2.35 1.96 10.26
C GLY A 98 -2.77 1.37 11.62
N GLY A 99 -4.02 1.59 12.02
CA GLY A 99 -4.59 1.07 13.26
C GLY A 99 -3.83 1.52 14.50
N ARG A 100 -3.65 0.60 15.46
CA ARG A 100 -2.86 0.82 16.68
C ARG A 100 -1.38 1.17 16.44
N MET A 101 -0.87 0.91 15.23
CA MET A 101 0.52 1.21 14.84
C MET A 101 0.64 2.54 14.07
N GLY A 102 -0.48 3.17 13.73
CA GLY A 102 -0.53 4.49 13.09
C GLY A 102 -0.21 5.64 14.03
N ASP A 103 0.09 6.81 13.49
CA ASP A 103 0.40 8.00 14.30
C ASP A 103 -0.75 8.43 15.21
N VAL A 104 -1.97 8.48 14.68
CA VAL A 104 -3.19 8.72 15.46
C VAL A 104 -3.41 7.60 16.48
N GLY A 105 -3.22 6.34 16.09
CA GLY A 105 -3.43 5.19 16.98
C GLY A 105 -2.46 5.15 18.16
N ARG A 106 -1.17 5.42 17.93
CA ARG A 106 -0.15 5.54 18.99
C ARG A 106 -0.48 6.70 19.92
N SER A 107 -0.96 7.82 19.39
CA SER A 107 -1.36 8.99 20.17
C SER A 107 -2.57 8.72 21.07
N LEU A 108 -3.57 7.99 20.55
CA LEU A 108 -4.74 7.53 21.30
C LEU A 108 -4.34 6.57 22.44
N LEU A 109 -3.50 5.57 22.16
CA LEU A 109 -3.04 4.61 23.17
C LEU A 109 -2.18 5.26 24.28
N ARG A 110 -1.51 6.37 23.97
CA ARG A 110 -0.78 7.19 24.96
C ARG A 110 -1.71 8.09 25.80
N GLY A 111 -2.98 8.24 25.42
CA GLY A 111 -3.92 9.14 26.07
C GLY A 111 -3.55 10.62 25.92
N ASN A 112 -2.78 11.00 24.90
CA ASN A 112 -2.36 12.39 24.68
C ASN A 112 -3.29 13.09 23.68
N SER A 113 -4.36 13.71 24.19
CA SER A 113 -5.38 14.36 23.35
C SER A 113 -4.81 15.44 22.44
N ALA A 114 -3.86 16.26 22.91
CA ALA A 114 -3.28 17.33 22.08
C ALA A 114 -2.53 16.75 20.87
N LEU A 115 -1.80 15.66 21.08
CA LEU A 115 -1.09 14.98 20.00
C LEU A 115 -2.06 14.29 19.01
N VAL A 116 -3.18 13.75 19.50
CA VAL A 116 -4.25 13.22 18.63
C VAL A 116 -4.80 14.33 17.75
N ASP A 117 -5.14 15.48 18.32
CA ASP A 117 -5.68 16.63 17.58
C ASP A 117 -4.70 17.12 16.50
N GLU A 118 -3.40 17.22 16.83
CA GLU A 118 -2.36 17.63 15.87
C GLU A 118 -2.16 16.61 14.75
N CYS A 119 -2.17 15.31 15.05
CA CYS A 119 -2.06 14.26 14.03
C CYS A 119 -3.29 14.24 13.11
N VAL A 120 -4.50 14.34 13.67
CA VAL A 120 -5.75 14.35 12.91
C VAL A 120 -5.87 15.59 12.03
N ALA A 121 -5.46 16.76 12.52
CA ALA A 121 -5.51 18.01 11.77
C ALA A 121 -4.77 17.92 10.43
N PHE A 122 -3.62 17.23 10.39
CA PHE A 122 -2.89 16.98 9.14
C PHE A 122 -3.75 16.25 8.09
N TYR A 123 -4.46 15.21 8.51
CA TYR A 123 -5.29 14.40 7.60
C TYR A 123 -6.59 15.11 7.22
N GLU A 124 -7.19 15.90 8.11
CA GLU A 124 -8.34 16.74 7.79
C GLU A 124 -7.99 17.83 6.77
N GLU A 125 -6.80 18.42 6.88
CA GLU A 125 -6.33 19.45 5.94
C GLU A 125 -5.98 18.86 4.57
N HIS A 126 -5.19 17.79 4.53
CA HIS A 126 -4.61 17.28 3.28
C HIS A 126 -5.37 16.10 2.67
N PHE A 127 -6.15 15.36 3.46
CA PHE A 127 -6.89 14.16 3.02
C PHE A 127 -8.37 14.17 3.40
N PRO A 128 -9.12 15.28 3.18
CA PRO A 128 -10.55 15.30 3.42
C PRO A 128 -11.23 14.21 2.57
N ASP A 129 -12.15 13.47 3.19
CA ASP A 129 -12.89 12.32 2.62
C ASP A 129 -12.00 11.16 2.10
N ARG A 130 -10.69 11.19 2.41
CA ARG A 130 -9.68 10.25 1.90
C ARG A 130 -8.79 9.69 2.99
N TYR A 131 -9.07 9.94 4.26
CA TYR A 131 -8.42 9.32 5.41
C TYR A 131 -9.44 8.52 6.20
N PHE A 132 -9.14 7.25 6.47
CA PHE A 132 -10.01 6.35 7.22
C PHE A 132 -9.29 5.81 8.44
N LEU A 133 -9.97 5.81 9.58
CA LEU A 133 -9.50 5.15 10.79
C LEU A 133 -9.65 3.63 10.61
N GLU A 134 -8.51 2.96 10.47
CA GLU A 134 -8.45 1.52 10.26
C GLU A 134 -8.71 0.78 11.58
N LEU A 135 -9.64 -0.16 11.56
CA LEU A 135 -10.02 -1.02 12.69
C LEU A 135 -9.67 -2.48 12.37
N ILE A 136 -8.97 -3.14 13.29
CA ILE A 136 -8.43 -4.49 13.08
C ILE A 136 -8.74 -5.35 14.31
N ARG A 137 -9.30 -6.54 14.08
CA ARG A 137 -9.60 -7.53 15.14
C ARG A 137 -8.93 -8.86 14.83
N THR A 138 -7.65 -8.96 15.18
CA THR A 138 -6.83 -10.16 14.98
C THR A 138 -6.33 -10.74 16.31
N GLY A 139 -6.83 -10.24 17.45
CA GLY A 139 -6.50 -10.72 18.78
C GLY A 139 -5.09 -10.33 19.22
N ARG A 140 -4.50 -9.27 18.64
CA ARG A 140 -3.19 -8.76 19.05
C ARG A 140 -3.31 -7.73 20.18
N PRO A 141 -2.24 -7.50 20.95
CA PRO A 141 -2.23 -6.51 22.03
C PRO A 141 -2.69 -5.12 21.56
N ASP A 142 -3.44 -4.45 22.42
CA ASP A 142 -3.95 -3.09 22.26
C ASP A 142 -4.91 -2.84 21.08
N GLU A 143 -5.29 -3.87 20.30
CA GLU A 143 -6.23 -3.69 19.17
C GLU A 143 -7.62 -3.20 19.62
N GLU A 144 -8.24 -3.86 20.59
CA GLU A 144 -9.59 -3.49 21.04
C GLU A 144 -9.59 -2.16 21.82
N SER A 145 -8.52 -1.88 22.57
CA SER A 145 -8.34 -0.61 23.28
C SER A 145 -8.21 0.56 22.30
N TYR A 146 -7.41 0.41 21.25
CA TYR A 146 -7.33 1.39 20.18
C TYR A 146 -8.67 1.51 19.44
N LEU A 147 -9.34 0.40 19.13
CA LEU A 147 -10.59 0.38 18.39
C LEU A 147 -11.67 1.22 19.09
N HIS A 148 -11.86 1.04 20.41
CA HIS A 148 -12.82 1.87 21.16
C HIS A 148 -12.46 3.36 21.10
N ALA A 149 -11.19 3.71 21.32
CA ALA A 149 -10.74 5.10 21.27
C ALA A 149 -10.85 5.71 19.85
N ALA A 150 -10.61 4.91 18.81
CA ALA A 150 -10.72 5.33 17.43
C ALA A 150 -12.18 5.55 17.01
N VAL A 151 -13.12 4.73 17.50
CA VAL A 151 -14.56 4.93 17.27
C VAL A 151 -15.05 6.20 17.95
N GLU A 152 -14.64 6.47 19.19
CA GLU A 152 -14.96 7.73 19.88
C GLU A 152 -14.40 8.94 19.12
N LEU A 153 -13.14 8.85 18.64
CA LEU A 153 -12.53 9.89 17.81
C LEU A 153 -13.29 10.09 16.48
N ALA A 154 -13.68 9.00 15.83
CA ALA A 154 -14.43 9.01 14.58
C ALA A 154 -15.75 9.76 14.74
N GLU A 155 -16.51 9.47 15.79
CA GLU A 155 -17.78 10.15 16.11
C GLU A 155 -17.56 11.63 16.44
N ALA A 156 -16.55 11.95 17.26
CA ALA A 156 -16.27 13.32 17.68
C ALA A 156 -15.79 14.24 16.54
N ARG A 157 -15.07 13.69 15.55
CA ARG A 157 -14.46 14.45 14.45
C ARG A 157 -15.18 14.27 13.12
N GLY A 158 -16.14 13.36 13.04
CA GLY A 158 -16.82 13.01 11.78
C GLY A 158 -15.89 12.29 10.79
N LEU A 159 -14.91 11.54 11.29
CA LEU A 159 -13.98 10.77 10.45
C LEU A 159 -14.56 9.38 10.14
N PRO A 160 -14.37 8.85 8.94
CA PRO A 160 -14.85 7.51 8.60
C PRO A 160 -13.93 6.43 9.19
N VAL A 161 -14.51 5.30 9.57
CA VAL A 161 -13.80 4.08 9.98
C VAL A 161 -13.82 3.02 8.88
N VAL A 162 -12.84 2.12 8.86
CA VAL A 162 -12.80 1.00 7.91
C VAL A 162 -12.24 -0.25 8.56
N ALA A 163 -12.88 -1.40 8.32
CA ALA A 163 -12.39 -2.69 8.82
C ALA A 163 -11.37 -3.30 7.87
N THR A 164 -10.25 -3.80 8.41
CA THR A 164 -9.30 -4.63 7.69
C THR A 164 -8.92 -5.85 8.53
N ASN A 165 -8.26 -6.84 7.91
CA ASN A 165 -7.78 -8.03 8.62
C ASN A 165 -6.25 -8.15 8.63
N ASP A 166 -5.52 -7.13 8.15
CA ASP A 166 -4.06 -7.09 8.10
C ASP A 166 -3.46 -8.42 7.59
N VAL A 167 -3.98 -8.91 6.46
CA VAL A 167 -3.75 -10.27 5.97
C VAL A 167 -2.28 -10.48 5.61
N ARG A 168 -1.72 -11.61 6.04
CA ARG A 168 -0.33 -12.01 5.75
C ARG A 168 -0.19 -13.41 5.13
N PHE A 169 -1.26 -14.20 5.20
CA PHE A 169 -1.32 -15.56 4.67
C PHE A 169 -2.76 -15.91 4.26
N ILE A 170 -2.97 -17.01 3.53
CA ILE A 170 -4.27 -17.33 2.94
C ILE A 170 -5.18 -18.01 3.96
N ASP A 171 -4.71 -19.11 4.54
CA ASP A 171 -5.48 -19.92 5.49
C ASP A 171 -4.94 -19.78 6.92
N SER A 172 -5.78 -19.90 7.95
CA SER A 172 -5.31 -19.78 9.34
C SER A 172 -4.23 -20.82 9.70
N SER A 173 -4.25 -21.99 9.05
CA SER A 173 -3.23 -23.04 9.20
C SER A 173 -1.85 -22.64 8.69
N ASP A 174 -1.74 -21.59 7.87
CA ASP A 174 -0.47 -21.11 7.33
C ASP A 174 0.31 -20.24 8.32
N PHE A 175 -0.26 -19.96 9.49
CA PHE A 175 0.38 -19.11 10.51
C PHE A 175 1.78 -19.60 10.91
N ASP A 176 1.95 -20.89 11.18
CA ASP A 176 3.25 -21.44 11.57
C ASP A 176 4.27 -21.35 10.42
N ALA A 177 3.82 -21.54 9.18
CA ALA A 177 4.66 -21.37 7.99
C ALA A 177 5.08 -19.90 7.82
N HIS A 178 4.17 -18.96 8.10
CA HIS A 178 4.46 -17.54 8.11
C HIS A 178 5.46 -17.17 9.22
N GLU A 179 5.30 -17.68 10.44
CA GLU A 179 6.25 -17.48 11.55
C GLU A 179 7.66 -17.97 11.19
N ILE A 180 7.78 -19.10 10.50
CA ILE A 180 9.07 -19.59 9.97
C ILE A 180 9.64 -18.61 8.94
N ARG A 181 8.83 -18.17 7.98
CA ARG A 181 9.26 -17.23 6.94
C ARG A 181 9.79 -15.92 7.54
N VAL A 182 9.13 -15.40 8.57
CA VAL A 182 9.56 -14.20 9.29
C VAL A 182 10.83 -14.45 10.07
N ALA A 183 10.92 -15.55 10.82
CA ALA A 183 12.12 -15.90 11.58
C ALA A 183 13.38 -16.01 10.70
N ILE A 184 13.24 -16.58 9.49
CA ILE A 184 14.32 -16.63 8.48
C ILE A 184 14.75 -15.22 8.06
N HIS A 185 13.80 -14.31 7.85
CA HIS A 185 14.10 -12.93 7.45
C HIS A 185 14.79 -12.15 8.57
N ASP A 186 14.29 -12.28 9.81
CA ASP A 186 14.76 -11.54 10.97
C ASP A 186 16.06 -12.14 11.57
N GLY A 187 16.45 -13.35 11.15
CA GLY A 187 17.65 -14.03 11.63
C GLY A 187 17.52 -14.64 13.03
N PHE A 188 16.31 -15.05 13.43
CA PHE A 188 16.04 -15.69 14.72
C PHE A 188 15.74 -17.19 14.57
N THR A 189 15.99 -17.97 15.63
CA THR A 189 15.43 -19.32 15.74
C THR A 189 13.98 -19.24 16.25
N LEU A 190 13.13 -20.19 15.88
CA LEU A 190 11.71 -20.18 16.25
C LEU A 190 11.46 -20.20 17.76
N ASP A 191 12.33 -20.91 18.49
CA ASP A 191 12.28 -21.12 19.93
C ASP A 191 12.91 -19.97 20.74
N ASP A 192 13.52 -18.97 20.09
CA ASP A 192 14.09 -17.82 20.80
C ASP A 192 12.98 -17.01 21.50
N PRO A 193 13.03 -16.87 22.84
CA PRO A 193 12.04 -16.09 23.57
C PRO A 193 12.07 -14.60 23.20
N LYS A 194 13.21 -14.06 22.74
CA LYS A 194 13.39 -12.67 22.31
C LYS A 194 12.95 -12.41 20.87
N ARG A 195 12.60 -13.45 20.10
CA ARG A 195 12.09 -13.29 18.73
C ARG A 195 10.83 -12.42 18.74
N PRO A 196 10.74 -11.40 17.87
CA PRO A 196 9.51 -10.65 17.70
C PRO A 196 8.34 -11.56 17.30
N ARG A 197 7.20 -11.40 17.97
CA ARG A 197 5.94 -12.10 17.67
C ARG A 197 4.89 -11.06 17.31
N ASN A 198 5.04 -10.50 16.12
CA ASN A 198 4.23 -9.36 15.65
C ASN A 198 2.90 -9.79 15.01
N TYR A 199 2.74 -11.10 14.76
CA TYR A 199 1.63 -11.67 14.00
C TYR A 199 0.73 -12.57 14.85
N SER A 200 -0.52 -12.76 14.42
CA SER A 200 -1.44 -13.71 15.03
C SER A 200 -2.02 -14.68 13.99
N PRO A 201 -2.54 -15.86 14.41
CA PRO A 201 -3.19 -16.81 13.51
C PRO A 201 -4.45 -16.27 12.81
N GLN A 202 -4.97 -15.12 13.23
CA GLN A 202 -6.18 -14.50 12.71
C GLN A 202 -5.93 -13.59 11.48
N GLN A 203 -4.66 -13.39 11.09
CA GLN A 203 -4.24 -12.59 9.92
C GLN A 203 -4.31 -13.36 8.59
N TYR A 204 -5.31 -14.23 8.44
CA TYR A 204 -5.57 -14.97 7.21
C TYR A 204 -6.62 -14.25 6.33
N MET A 205 -6.86 -14.74 5.13
CA MET A 205 -7.89 -14.22 4.24
C MET A 205 -9.27 -14.70 4.69
N ARG A 206 -9.85 -14.02 5.70
CA ARG A 206 -11.20 -14.27 6.19
C ARG A 206 -12.25 -14.15 5.08
N SER A 207 -13.29 -14.96 5.19
CA SER A 207 -14.49 -14.88 4.38
C SER A 207 -15.32 -13.62 4.71
N GLU A 208 -16.24 -13.27 3.80
CA GLU A 208 -17.17 -12.16 4.02
C GLU A 208 -18.05 -12.40 5.26
N GLU A 209 -18.49 -13.64 5.50
CA GLU A 209 -19.31 -14.01 6.67
C GLU A 209 -18.55 -13.76 7.97
N GLU A 210 -17.31 -14.27 8.07
CA GLU A 210 -16.47 -14.10 9.27
C GLU A 210 -16.20 -12.62 9.57
N MET A 211 -15.93 -11.81 8.54
CA MET A 211 -15.73 -10.37 8.73
C MET A 211 -17.03 -9.65 9.12
N CYS A 212 -18.17 -10.05 8.56
CA CYS A 212 -19.48 -9.51 8.92
C CYS A 212 -19.85 -9.80 10.37
N GLU A 213 -19.63 -11.03 10.83
CA GLU A 213 -19.86 -11.40 12.23
C GLU A 213 -18.91 -10.66 13.18
N LEU A 214 -17.63 -10.55 12.79
CA LEU A 214 -16.60 -9.93 13.60
C LEU A 214 -16.80 -8.43 13.83
N PHE A 215 -17.38 -7.72 12.87
CA PHE A 215 -17.65 -6.28 12.92
C PHE A 215 -19.15 -5.96 12.92
N ALA A 216 -19.99 -6.89 13.37
CA ALA A 216 -21.45 -6.71 13.42
C ALA A 216 -21.89 -5.52 14.28
N ASP A 217 -21.06 -5.11 15.25
CA ASP A 217 -21.23 -3.95 16.11
C ASP A 217 -20.84 -2.61 15.44
N ILE A 218 -20.07 -2.64 14.34
CA ILE A 218 -19.64 -1.45 13.58
C ILE A 218 -19.84 -1.69 12.07
N PRO A 219 -21.10 -1.79 11.57
CA PRO A 219 -21.38 -2.13 10.18
C PRO A 219 -20.80 -1.13 9.16
N GLU A 220 -20.66 0.14 9.55
CA GLU A 220 -20.07 1.20 8.73
C GLU A 220 -18.61 0.91 8.38
N ALA A 221 -17.86 0.24 9.26
CA ALA A 221 -16.47 -0.12 9.00
C ALA A 221 -16.38 -1.11 7.83
N LEU A 222 -17.33 -2.04 7.72
CA LEU A 222 -17.45 -2.98 6.62
C LEU A 222 -17.98 -2.30 5.35
N ALA A 223 -19.01 -1.46 5.47
CA ALA A 223 -19.58 -0.74 4.34
C ALA A 223 -18.55 0.17 3.65
N ASN A 224 -17.68 0.83 4.42
CA ASN A 224 -16.62 1.67 3.89
C ASN A 224 -15.57 0.87 3.10
N THR A 225 -15.36 -0.42 3.36
CA THR A 225 -14.49 -1.26 2.50
C THR A 225 -15.04 -1.34 1.07
N VAL A 226 -16.36 -1.48 0.93
CA VAL A 226 -17.05 -1.55 -0.37
C VAL A 226 -17.02 -0.20 -1.06
N GLU A 227 -17.22 0.89 -0.32
CA GLU A 227 -17.16 2.25 -0.88
C GLU A 227 -15.76 2.64 -1.33
N ILE A 228 -14.72 2.35 -0.53
CA ILE A 228 -13.32 2.52 -0.94
C ILE A 228 -13.04 1.66 -2.18
N ALA A 229 -13.46 0.40 -2.17
CA ALA A 229 -13.30 -0.48 -3.31
C ALA A 229 -13.94 0.10 -4.57
N LYS A 230 -15.15 0.68 -4.50
CA LYS A 230 -15.79 1.37 -5.64
C LYS A 230 -15.02 2.59 -6.12
N ARG A 231 -14.47 3.40 -5.20
CA ARG A 231 -13.69 4.61 -5.51
C ARG A 231 -12.36 4.30 -6.20
N CYS A 232 -11.73 3.16 -5.89
CA CYS A 232 -10.45 2.76 -6.45
C CYS A 232 -10.57 2.15 -7.86
N ASN A 233 -10.10 2.88 -8.88
CA ASN A 233 -10.12 2.50 -10.29
C ASN A 233 -8.83 2.95 -10.99
N VAL A 234 -7.78 2.14 -10.89
CA VAL A 234 -6.49 2.38 -11.58
C VAL A 234 -6.42 1.52 -12.83
N THR A 235 -6.05 2.11 -13.96
CA THR A 235 -5.81 1.38 -15.20
C THR A 235 -4.31 1.14 -15.40
N VAL A 236 -3.90 -0.12 -15.46
CA VAL A 236 -2.54 -0.51 -15.85
C VAL A 236 -2.62 -1.16 -17.24
N ARG A 237 -2.06 -0.49 -18.26
CA ARG A 237 -2.05 -1.00 -19.63
C ARG A 237 -0.98 -2.08 -19.77
N LEU A 238 -1.39 -3.28 -20.13
CA LEU A 238 -0.53 -4.45 -20.34
C LEU A 238 -0.54 -4.84 -21.81
N GLY A 239 0.59 -5.35 -22.31
CA GLY A 239 0.69 -5.87 -23.68
C GLY A 239 0.87 -4.81 -24.78
N GLU A 240 1.03 -3.53 -24.40
CA GLU A 240 1.31 -2.43 -25.33
C GLU A 240 2.69 -1.81 -25.05
N TYR A 241 3.42 -1.45 -26.10
CA TYR A 241 4.72 -0.79 -25.97
C TYR A 241 4.57 0.72 -25.78
N PHE A 242 5.30 1.26 -24.80
CA PHE A 242 5.51 2.71 -24.63
C PHE A 242 6.92 3.05 -25.12
N LEU A 243 7.06 3.25 -26.43
CA LEU A 243 8.37 3.48 -27.05
C LEU A 243 8.86 4.92 -26.81
N PRO A 244 10.14 5.11 -26.45
CA PRO A 244 10.73 6.44 -26.43
C PRO A 244 10.80 7.01 -27.85
N GLN A 245 10.81 8.34 -27.95
CA GLN A 245 11.04 9.00 -29.22
C GLN A 245 12.50 8.79 -29.66
N PHE A 246 12.69 8.22 -30.84
CA PHE A 246 14.00 8.12 -31.46
C PHE A 246 14.31 9.44 -32.19
N PRO A 247 15.53 10.00 -32.09
CA PRO A 247 15.87 11.24 -32.78
C PRO A 247 15.95 11.03 -34.30
N THR A 248 14.91 11.42 -35.02
CA THR A 248 14.77 11.24 -36.50
C THR A 248 15.04 12.52 -37.30
N GLY A 249 15.30 13.64 -36.63
CA GLY A 249 15.40 14.95 -37.27
C GLY A 249 14.06 15.38 -37.87
N ASP A 250 14.07 15.87 -39.11
CA ASP A 250 12.85 16.29 -39.82
C ASP A 250 12.10 15.13 -40.50
N MET A 251 12.59 13.88 -40.35
CA MET A 251 11.96 12.70 -40.94
C MET A 251 10.96 12.06 -39.98
N SER A 252 9.92 11.44 -40.54
CA SER A 252 9.07 10.53 -39.77
C SER A 252 9.87 9.33 -39.26
N THR A 253 9.44 8.73 -38.14
CA THR A 253 10.07 7.53 -37.57
C THR A 253 10.07 6.38 -38.56
N GLU A 254 9.00 6.24 -39.33
CA GLU A 254 8.82 5.25 -40.37
C GLU A 254 9.82 5.46 -41.53
N ASP A 255 9.92 6.68 -42.05
CA ASP A 255 10.83 7.00 -43.15
C ASP A 255 12.29 6.86 -42.75
N TYR A 256 12.62 7.29 -41.52
CA TYR A 256 13.95 7.12 -40.95
C TYR A 256 14.31 5.63 -40.83
N LEU A 257 13.38 4.80 -40.36
CA LEU A 257 13.57 3.34 -40.28
C LEU A 257 13.81 2.74 -41.67
N VAL A 258 12.99 3.09 -42.67
CA VAL A 258 13.16 2.63 -44.05
C VAL A 258 14.51 3.06 -44.62
N GLN A 259 14.92 4.32 -44.39
CA GLN A 259 16.20 4.83 -44.85
C GLN A 259 17.39 4.12 -44.18
N ALA A 260 17.34 3.90 -42.87
CA ALA A 260 18.36 3.18 -42.11
C ALA A 260 18.49 1.73 -42.60
N CYS A 261 17.35 1.04 -42.78
CA CYS A 261 17.29 -0.32 -43.32
C CYS A 261 17.85 -0.39 -44.75
N LYS A 262 17.61 0.61 -45.61
CA LYS A 262 18.17 0.66 -46.98
C LYS A 262 19.67 0.99 -47.00
N ARG A 263 20.19 1.75 -46.04
CA ARG A 263 21.63 2.05 -45.90
C ARG A 263 22.42 0.88 -45.30
N GLY A 264 21.81 0.08 -44.44
CA GLY A 264 22.40 -1.10 -43.78
C GLY A 264 23.02 -2.17 -44.71
N PRO A 265 22.38 -2.63 -45.81
CA PRO A 265 22.91 -3.70 -46.65
C PRO A 265 24.26 -3.36 -47.29
N GLY A 266 24.54 -2.08 -47.57
CA GLY A 266 25.84 -1.66 -48.10
C GLY A 266 27.04 -1.90 -47.16
N ARG A 267 26.79 -2.13 -45.86
CA ARG A 267 27.84 -2.50 -44.87
C ARG A 267 27.86 -4.01 -44.56
N ALA A 268 26.74 -4.72 -44.72
CA ALA A 268 26.69 -6.18 -44.52
C ALA A 268 27.23 -6.97 -45.72
N SER A 269 27.17 -6.40 -46.93
CA SER A 269 27.66 -7.02 -48.17
C SER A 269 29.19 -6.97 -48.36
N GLY A 270 29.95 -6.41 -47.41
CA GLY A 270 31.41 -6.33 -47.46
C GLY A 270 32.17 -7.57 -46.97
N LEU A 271 31.47 -8.60 -46.49
CA LEU A 271 32.10 -9.83 -45.96
C LEU A 271 32.01 -11.05 -46.91
N PHE A 272 31.59 -10.85 -48.15
CA PHE A 272 31.64 -11.89 -49.19
C PHE A 272 32.52 -11.43 -50.36
N ILE A 273 33.81 -11.72 -50.29
CA ILE A 273 34.71 -11.84 -51.44
C ILE A 273 35.80 -12.86 -51.06
N PRO A 274 36.25 -13.75 -51.96
CA PRO A 274 35.55 -14.63 -52.90
C PRO A 274 35.64 -16.12 -52.51
#